data_AF-A0A418AF75-F1
#
_entry.id   AF-A0A418AF75-F1
#
_cell.length_a   1.000
_cell.length_b   1.000
_cell.length_c   1.000
_cell.angle_alpha   90.00
_cell.angle_beta   90.00
_cell.angle_gamma   90.00
#
_symmetry.space_group_name_H-M   'P 1'
#
loop_
_entity.id
_entity.type
_entity.pdbx_description
1 polymer ?
#
loop_
_entity_poly.entity_id
_entity_poly.type
_entity_poly.pdbx_seq_one_letter_code
_entity_poly.pdbx_strand_id
1 'polypeptide(L)'
;MTKFLALATLSAFAAARPEIFGGIEVPKGQSTYVASLRETEAGPTLCGATLIAPKVLLTAASCVDLSPYYASIGSHFSSGNQDGERIKIVKTTVHPMYNKDTSGYDIAILELETASKFTPVAVNLKEDAATDPGAVSWMRGFGKTTSFKKDNSPVLLEAERNILSNDECQKALEHDFEALESVVCTTSGKGPCDGDIGAPLIIVRDGVEYVAGVSISEYTCADIKLPSVYSRVSAAREFIKPFLADTLPQTPSLRVKRSPKEDICFRMLTEDDWNSWRTALKGRMLSKKLKAVFDAGIQVAAELDMVTANDEGHSIQRTRASR
;
A
#
# COMPACT_ATOMS: atom_id res chain seq x y z
N MET A 1 -5.74 17.67 72.92
CA MET A 1 -4.77 16.89 72.14
C MET A 1 -5.41 16.53 70.82
N THR A 2 -5.06 17.28 69.79
CA THR A 2 -5.67 17.26 68.46
C THR A 2 -5.04 16.15 67.62
N LYS A 3 -5.84 15.24 67.05
CA LYS A 3 -5.38 14.32 66.00
C LYS A 3 -6.20 14.59 64.75
N PHE A 4 -5.62 15.35 63.82
CA PHE A 4 -6.10 15.44 62.44
C PHE A 4 -5.54 14.25 61.68
N LEU A 5 -6.41 13.34 61.24
CA LEU A 5 -6.09 12.36 60.20
C LEU A 5 -6.23 13.08 58.85
N ALA A 6 -5.11 13.33 58.18
CA ALA A 6 -5.11 13.75 56.79
C ALA A 6 -5.32 12.52 55.91
N LEU A 7 -6.50 12.38 55.30
CA LEU A 7 -6.68 11.49 54.16
C LEU A 7 -6.07 12.19 52.94
N ALA A 8 -4.94 11.69 52.46
CA ALA A 8 -4.42 12.02 51.15
C ALA A 8 -5.25 11.28 50.10
N THR A 9 -6.09 11.99 49.36
CA THR A 9 -6.75 11.47 48.16
C THR A 9 -5.72 11.45 47.03
N LEU A 10 -5.25 10.26 46.63
CA LEU A 10 -4.57 10.10 45.35
C LEU A 10 -5.62 10.35 44.24
N SER A 11 -5.65 11.56 43.71
CA SER A 11 -6.31 11.81 42.44
C SER A 11 -5.43 11.22 41.33
N ALA A 12 -5.77 10.01 40.88
CA ALA A 12 -5.24 9.48 39.64
C ALA A 12 -5.82 10.32 38.50
N PHE A 13 -5.07 11.34 38.05
CA PHE A 13 -5.33 11.93 36.75
C PHE A 13 -5.03 10.86 35.70
N ALA A 14 -6.08 10.15 35.27
CA ALA A 14 -6.04 9.42 34.02
C ALA A 14 -5.80 10.47 32.92
N ALA A 15 -4.55 10.61 32.48
CA ALA A 15 -4.22 11.37 31.29
C ALA A 15 -4.99 10.70 30.14
N ALA A 16 -6.03 11.36 29.65
CA ALA A 16 -6.77 10.95 28.47
C ALA A 16 -5.77 10.88 27.31
N ARG A 17 -5.48 9.66 26.86
CA ARG A 17 -4.58 9.40 25.73
C ARG A 17 -5.29 9.85 24.45
N PRO A 18 -4.60 10.44 23.46
CA PRO A 18 -5.22 10.80 22.19
C PRO A 18 -5.60 9.52 21.43
N GLU A 19 -6.84 9.43 20.93
CA GLU A 19 -7.44 8.19 20.40
C GLU A 19 -7.85 8.32 18.93
N ILE A 20 -7.47 7.48 17.97
CA ILE A 20 -8.36 7.23 16.81
C ILE A 20 -9.46 6.40 17.41
N PHE A 21 -10.66 6.91 17.67
CA PHE A 21 -11.67 6.31 18.58
C PHE A 21 -11.22 5.00 19.28
N GLY A 22 -10.63 5.08 20.48
CA GLY A 22 -9.98 3.97 21.19
C GLY A 22 -8.52 3.61 20.79
N GLY A 23 -7.91 4.34 19.87
CA GLY A 23 -6.56 4.10 19.33
C GLY A 23 -5.45 4.59 20.23
N ILE A 24 -4.20 4.32 19.85
CA ILE A 24 -3.02 4.72 20.61
C ILE A 24 -2.10 5.58 19.76
N GLU A 25 -1.31 6.42 20.42
CA GLU A 25 -0.32 7.26 19.76
C GLU A 25 0.79 6.41 19.14
N VAL A 26 1.04 6.61 17.85
CA VAL A 26 2.17 6.01 17.15
C VAL A 26 3.45 6.66 17.66
N PRO A 27 4.50 5.92 18.03
CA PRO A 27 5.74 6.54 18.46
C PRO A 27 6.34 7.43 17.37
N LYS A 28 6.81 8.62 17.76
CA LYS A 28 7.46 9.57 16.86
C LYS A 28 8.56 8.90 16.02
N GLY A 29 8.53 9.11 14.71
CA GLY A 29 9.48 8.54 13.76
C GLY A 29 9.12 7.15 13.23
N GLN A 30 7.99 6.57 13.65
CA GLN A 30 7.41 5.37 13.06
C GLN A 30 6.33 5.72 12.02
N SER A 31 6.00 4.76 11.16
CA SER A 31 4.93 4.90 10.14
C SER A 31 5.07 6.17 9.27
N THR A 32 6.31 6.53 8.93
CA THR A 32 6.62 7.81 8.25
C THR A 32 6.16 7.89 6.79
N TYR A 33 5.58 6.81 6.28
CA TYR A 33 4.87 6.79 4.99
C TYR A 33 3.44 7.32 5.11
N VAL A 34 2.87 7.47 6.33
CA VAL A 34 1.55 8.06 6.50
C VAL A 34 1.64 9.54 6.13
N ALA A 35 0.72 9.97 5.26
CA ALA A 35 0.62 11.32 4.78
C ALA A 35 -0.75 11.92 5.09
N SER A 36 -0.82 13.24 5.15
CA SER A 36 -2.06 13.99 5.30
C SER A 36 -2.21 15.01 4.17
N LEU A 37 -3.39 15.02 3.55
CA LEU A 37 -3.74 15.87 2.42
C LEU A 37 -4.31 17.20 2.90
N ARG A 38 -3.98 18.28 2.20
CA ARG A 38 -4.28 19.66 2.59
C ARG A 38 -4.61 20.50 1.36
N GLU A 39 -5.56 21.41 1.49
CA GLU A 39 -5.85 22.41 0.46
C GLU A 39 -4.71 23.43 0.37
N THR A 40 -4.22 23.95 1.49
CA THR A 40 -3.06 24.88 1.51
C THR A 40 -1.89 24.23 2.22
N GLU A 41 -0.66 24.68 1.94
CA GLU A 41 0.56 24.12 2.55
C GLU A 41 0.48 24.07 4.08
N ALA A 42 -0.06 25.12 4.71
CA ALA A 42 -0.25 25.22 6.16
C ALA A 42 -1.68 24.90 6.65
N GLY A 43 -2.56 24.43 5.76
CA GLY A 43 -3.95 24.12 6.07
C GLY A 43 -4.11 22.88 6.97
N PRO A 44 -5.32 22.64 7.50
CA PRO A 44 -5.61 21.44 8.27
C PRO A 44 -5.56 20.17 7.40
N THR A 45 -5.51 19.01 8.04
CA THR A 45 -5.69 17.72 7.37
C THR A 45 -7.13 17.56 6.89
N LEU A 46 -7.30 17.30 5.59
CA LEU A 46 -8.58 16.99 4.95
C LEU A 46 -8.81 15.48 4.85
N CYS A 47 -7.79 14.76 4.42
CA CYS A 47 -7.77 13.32 4.22
C CYS A 47 -6.40 12.74 4.60
N GLY A 48 -6.35 11.43 4.78
CA GLY A 48 -5.11 10.66 4.79
C GLY A 48 -4.64 10.29 3.38
N ALA A 49 -3.37 9.89 3.31
CA ALA A 49 -2.76 9.26 2.16
C ALA A 49 -1.57 8.40 2.61
N THR A 50 -1.01 7.64 1.68
CA THR A 50 0.10 6.72 1.94
C THR A 50 1.19 6.89 0.91
N LEU A 51 2.43 7.13 1.33
CA LEU A 51 3.60 7.14 0.45
C LEU A 51 3.93 5.72 -0.01
N ILE A 52 3.71 5.44 -1.30
CA ILE A 52 3.93 4.12 -1.92
C ILE A 52 5.09 4.10 -2.93
N ALA A 53 5.55 5.28 -3.33
CA ALA A 53 6.80 5.50 -4.04
C ALA A 53 7.35 6.90 -3.69
N PRO A 54 8.63 7.24 -3.95
CA PRO A 54 9.22 8.52 -3.55
C PRO A 54 8.44 9.76 -3.98
N LYS A 55 7.71 9.70 -5.10
CA LYS A 55 6.85 10.80 -5.58
C LYS A 55 5.36 10.44 -5.65
N VAL A 56 4.94 9.31 -5.08
CA VAL A 56 3.60 8.77 -5.32
C VAL A 56 2.91 8.50 -4.01
N LEU A 57 1.77 9.15 -3.83
CA LEU A 57 0.83 8.86 -2.75
C LEU A 57 -0.36 8.06 -3.28
N LEU A 58 -0.81 7.11 -2.45
CA LEU A 58 -2.07 6.39 -2.58
C LEU A 58 -3.10 7.01 -1.62
N THR A 59 -4.30 7.29 -2.09
CA THR A 59 -5.41 7.83 -1.28
C THR A 59 -6.76 7.36 -1.85
N ALA A 60 -7.87 7.80 -1.24
CA ALA A 60 -9.21 7.58 -1.77
C ALA A 60 -9.50 8.58 -2.91
N ALA A 61 -10.24 8.15 -3.93
CA ALA A 61 -10.72 9.04 -4.99
C ALA A 61 -11.68 10.11 -4.45
N SER A 62 -12.50 9.77 -3.45
CA SER A 62 -13.37 10.71 -2.75
C SER A 62 -12.63 11.90 -2.12
N CYS A 63 -11.34 11.75 -1.78
CA CYS A 63 -10.51 12.85 -1.29
C CYS A 63 -10.08 13.85 -2.38
N VAL A 64 -10.16 13.49 -3.67
CA VAL A 64 -9.76 14.36 -4.78
C VAL A 64 -10.70 15.55 -4.92
N ASP A 65 -12.00 15.36 -4.64
CA ASP A 65 -13.02 16.42 -4.69
C ASP A 65 -12.74 17.55 -3.67
N LEU A 66 -11.94 17.27 -2.63
CA LEU A 66 -11.53 18.24 -1.61
C LEU A 66 -10.36 19.13 -2.06
N SER A 67 -9.93 19.03 -3.33
CA SER A 67 -8.85 19.81 -3.92
C SER A 67 -7.55 19.80 -3.10
N PRO A 68 -6.97 18.61 -2.81
CA PRO A 68 -5.74 18.52 -2.04
C PRO A 68 -4.55 18.99 -2.89
N TYR A 69 -4.07 20.22 -2.68
CA TYR A 69 -2.93 20.78 -3.40
C TYR A 69 -1.59 20.48 -2.73
N TYR A 70 -1.58 20.09 -1.45
CA TYR A 70 -0.39 19.75 -0.68
C TYR A 70 -0.56 18.45 0.11
N ALA A 71 0.54 17.75 0.31
CA ALA A 71 0.63 16.63 1.23
C ALA A 71 1.68 16.92 2.30
N SER A 72 1.36 16.62 3.55
CA SER A 72 2.37 16.46 4.60
C SER A 72 2.73 14.99 4.73
N ILE A 73 4.02 14.66 4.76
CA ILE A 73 4.51 13.28 4.75
C ILE A 73 5.46 13.09 5.94
N GLY A 74 5.36 11.95 6.62
CA GLY A 74 6.28 11.52 7.68
C GLY A 74 6.23 12.30 8.98
N SER A 75 5.23 13.17 9.14
CA SER A 75 5.04 13.94 10.36
C SER A 75 4.39 13.10 11.46
N HIS A 76 4.84 13.22 12.70
CA HIS A 76 4.10 12.72 13.86
C HIS A 76 2.94 13.64 14.23
N PHE A 77 3.08 14.93 13.93
CA PHE A 77 2.09 15.94 14.31
C PHE A 77 1.18 16.26 13.13
N SER A 78 -0.12 16.44 13.39
CA SER A 78 -1.07 16.80 12.34
C SER A 78 -0.86 18.21 11.78
N SER A 79 -0.01 19.03 12.40
CA SER A 79 0.49 20.26 11.76
C SER A 79 1.34 19.95 10.54
N GLY A 80 2.04 18.83 10.48
CA GLY A 80 2.73 18.37 9.28
C GLY A 80 4.11 19.00 8.99
N ASN A 81 4.55 19.94 9.81
CA ASN A 81 5.78 20.72 9.61
C ASN A 81 6.79 20.63 10.76
N GLN A 82 6.48 19.92 11.84
CA GLN A 82 7.37 19.82 13.00
C GLN A 82 8.49 18.80 12.77
N ASP A 83 8.17 17.68 12.15
CA ASP A 83 9.09 16.58 11.85
C ASP A 83 8.88 15.93 10.49
N GLY A 84 7.78 16.26 9.80
CA GLY A 84 7.52 15.87 8.43
C GLY A 84 8.13 16.81 7.38
N GLU A 85 7.61 16.69 6.17
CA GLU A 85 7.77 17.66 5.08
C GLU A 85 6.41 17.92 4.43
N ARG A 86 6.29 19.06 3.76
CA ARG A 86 5.10 19.42 2.99
C ARG A 86 5.50 19.59 1.54
N ILE A 87 4.86 18.84 0.65
CA ILE A 87 5.18 18.81 -0.77
C ILE A 87 3.91 19.08 -1.56
N LYS A 88 4.04 19.87 -2.62
CA LYS A 88 2.95 20.17 -3.53
C LYS A 88 2.57 18.93 -4.34
N ILE A 89 1.28 18.72 -4.52
CA ILE A 89 0.72 17.72 -5.43
C ILE A 89 0.58 18.36 -6.82
N VAL A 90 1.16 17.72 -7.83
CA VAL A 90 1.22 18.27 -9.20
C VAL A 90 0.32 17.53 -10.18
N LYS A 91 -0.10 16.30 -9.85
CA LYS A 91 -0.99 15.51 -10.69
C LYS A 91 -1.80 14.54 -9.86
N THR A 92 -3.04 14.34 -10.27
CA THR A 92 -3.98 13.41 -9.67
C THR A 92 -4.51 12.48 -10.74
N THR A 93 -4.53 11.19 -10.45
CA THR A 93 -5.10 10.15 -11.33
C THR A 93 -6.09 9.34 -10.51
N VAL A 94 -7.38 9.44 -10.84
CA VAL A 94 -8.45 8.65 -10.20
C VAL A 94 -8.55 7.28 -10.89
N HIS A 95 -8.83 6.23 -10.11
CA HIS A 95 -9.06 4.90 -10.67
C HIS A 95 -10.22 4.95 -11.69
N PRO A 96 -10.06 4.43 -12.92
CA PRO A 96 -11.06 4.61 -13.98
C PRO A 96 -12.39 3.90 -13.71
N MET A 97 -12.39 2.89 -12.83
CA MET A 97 -13.60 2.19 -12.37
C MET A 97 -14.16 2.74 -11.04
N TYR A 98 -13.64 3.87 -10.54
CA TYR A 98 -14.20 4.49 -9.34
C TYR A 98 -15.68 4.83 -9.59
N ASN A 99 -16.54 4.37 -8.69
CA ASN A 99 -17.96 4.67 -8.70
C ASN A 99 -18.36 5.27 -7.35
N LYS A 100 -18.78 6.55 -7.37
CA LYS A 100 -19.13 7.30 -6.16
C LYS A 100 -20.37 6.78 -5.43
N ASP A 101 -21.32 6.18 -6.15
CA ASP A 101 -22.56 5.68 -5.57
C ASP A 101 -22.34 4.36 -4.80
N THR A 102 -21.44 3.51 -5.30
CA THR A 102 -21.13 2.20 -4.68
C THR A 102 -19.85 2.23 -3.85
N SER A 103 -19.07 3.30 -3.95
CA SER A 103 -17.67 3.39 -3.46
C SER A 103 -16.75 2.29 -4.00
N GLY A 104 -17.14 1.61 -5.08
CA GLY A 104 -16.30 0.63 -5.76
C GLY A 104 -15.04 1.29 -6.32
N TYR A 105 -13.88 0.66 -6.09
CA TYR A 105 -12.57 1.17 -6.50
C TYR A 105 -12.31 2.64 -6.10
N ASP A 106 -12.71 3.06 -4.89
CA ASP A 106 -12.44 4.40 -4.36
C ASP A 106 -10.94 4.56 -4.01
N ILE A 107 -10.15 4.73 -5.07
CA ILE A 107 -8.69 4.80 -5.06
C ILE A 107 -8.24 5.89 -6.04
N ALA A 108 -7.27 6.69 -5.63
CA ALA A 108 -6.56 7.63 -6.47
C ALA A 108 -5.06 7.64 -6.17
N ILE A 109 -4.30 8.05 -7.18
CA ILE A 109 -2.88 8.30 -7.12
C ILE A 109 -2.63 9.81 -7.18
N LEU A 110 -1.79 10.31 -6.28
CA LEU A 110 -1.31 11.68 -6.27
C LEU A 110 0.20 11.69 -6.51
N GLU A 111 0.65 12.48 -7.48
CA GLU A 111 2.07 12.66 -7.78
C GLU A 111 2.59 13.95 -7.16
N LEU A 112 3.72 13.84 -6.46
CA LEU A 112 4.39 14.92 -5.75
C LEU A 112 5.35 15.69 -6.66
N GLU A 113 5.48 17.00 -6.45
CA GLU A 113 6.43 17.86 -7.17
C GLU A 113 7.89 17.37 -7.00
N THR A 114 8.25 17.04 -5.76
CA THR A 114 9.57 16.55 -5.37
C THR A 114 9.48 15.18 -4.72
N ALA A 115 10.59 14.43 -4.75
CA ALA A 115 10.65 13.15 -4.05
C ALA A 115 10.69 13.39 -2.54
N SER A 116 9.89 12.63 -1.81
CA SER A 116 9.90 12.61 -0.36
C SER A 116 11.24 12.07 0.17
N LYS A 117 11.69 12.61 1.30
CA LYS A 117 12.84 12.07 2.04
C LYS A 117 12.49 10.83 2.86
N PHE A 118 11.19 10.54 3.04
CA PHE A 118 10.70 9.40 3.81
C PHE A 118 10.63 8.14 2.95
N THR A 119 10.73 6.99 3.60
CA THR A 119 10.70 5.70 2.92
C THR A 119 9.26 5.30 2.62
N PRO A 120 8.91 4.99 1.37
CA PRO A 120 7.59 4.47 1.03
C PRO A 120 7.34 3.11 1.68
N VAL A 121 6.07 2.82 1.98
CA VAL A 121 5.66 1.47 2.43
C VAL A 121 5.53 0.52 1.24
N ALA A 122 5.68 -0.78 1.48
CA ALA A 122 5.40 -1.77 0.46
C ALA A 122 3.90 -1.81 0.13
N VAL A 123 3.55 -2.16 -1.11
CA VAL A 123 2.16 -2.21 -1.56
C VAL A 123 1.69 -3.65 -1.66
N ASN A 124 0.55 -3.97 -1.05
CA ASN A 124 -0.01 -5.31 -1.14
C ASN A 124 -0.78 -5.53 -2.44
N LEU A 125 -0.11 -6.04 -3.47
CA LEU A 125 -0.72 -6.30 -4.79
C LEU A 125 -1.32 -7.71 -4.95
N LYS A 126 -1.27 -8.53 -3.90
CA LYS A 126 -1.78 -9.91 -3.89
C LYS A 126 -2.52 -10.20 -2.59
N GLU A 127 -3.45 -11.15 -2.64
CA GLU A 127 -4.09 -11.72 -1.45
C GLU A 127 -3.28 -12.93 -0.97
N ASP A 128 -3.13 -13.06 0.35
CA ASP A 128 -2.55 -14.24 1.00
C ASP A 128 -2.95 -14.27 2.49
N ALA A 129 -2.31 -15.14 3.29
CA ALA A 129 -2.62 -15.30 4.71
C ALA A 129 -2.54 -13.99 5.54
N ALA A 130 -1.82 -12.97 5.07
CA ALA A 130 -1.76 -11.67 5.75
C ALA A 130 -3.00 -10.79 5.49
N THR A 131 -3.84 -11.15 4.52
CA THR A 131 -5.13 -10.51 4.23
C THR A 131 -6.35 -11.41 4.42
N ASP A 132 -6.15 -12.64 4.89
CA ASP A 132 -7.24 -13.58 5.19
C ASP A 132 -8.12 -13.06 6.35
N PRO A 133 -9.41 -13.46 6.39
CA PRO A 133 -10.28 -13.17 7.52
C PRO A 133 -9.65 -13.59 8.86
N GLY A 134 -9.67 -12.68 9.84
CA GLY A 134 -9.02 -12.85 11.13
C GLY A 134 -7.59 -12.33 11.20
N ALA A 135 -6.94 -12.03 10.07
CA ALA A 135 -5.60 -11.45 10.06
C ALA A 135 -5.58 -10.07 10.73
N VAL A 136 -4.53 -9.80 11.51
CA VAL A 136 -4.34 -8.54 12.22
C VAL A 136 -3.92 -7.44 11.25
N SER A 137 -4.54 -6.28 11.39
CA SER A 137 -4.33 -5.10 10.56
C SER A 137 -4.35 -3.82 11.39
N TRP A 138 -3.75 -2.76 10.87
CA TRP A 138 -3.58 -1.48 11.56
C TRP A 138 -4.04 -0.32 10.69
N MET A 139 -5.04 0.38 11.17
CA MET A 139 -5.42 1.71 10.67
C MET A 139 -4.46 2.74 11.26
N ARG A 140 -3.95 3.68 10.44
CA ARG A 140 -3.09 4.77 10.94
C ARG A 140 -3.49 6.11 10.34
N GLY A 141 -3.65 7.14 11.16
CA GLY A 141 -4.18 8.42 10.68
C GLY A 141 -4.21 9.54 11.71
N PHE A 142 -4.76 10.68 11.27
CA PHE A 142 -4.86 11.92 12.05
C PHE A 142 -6.31 12.33 12.28
N GLY A 143 -7.28 11.51 11.91
CA GLY A 143 -8.68 11.85 11.98
C GLY A 143 -9.18 12.07 13.40
N LYS A 144 -10.46 12.40 13.49
CA LYS A 144 -11.10 12.73 14.76
C LYS A 144 -11.07 11.57 15.73
N THR A 145 -10.89 11.93 16.99
CA THR A 145 -10.79 10.96 18.07
C THR A 145 -12.15 10.54 18.61
N THR A 146 -13.16 11.39 18.43
CA THR A 146 -14.53 11.18 18.87
C THR A 146 -15.49 11.94 17.95
N SER A 147 -16.73 11.48 17.85
CA SER A 147 -17.80 12.17 17.10
C SER A 147 -18.19 13.54 17.69
N PHE A 148 -17.79 13.83 18.93
CA PHE A 148 -18.13 15.08 19.63
C PHE A 148 -17.07 16.19 19.49
N LYS A 149 -15.85 15.84 19.07
CA LYS A 149 -14.79 16.84 18.87
C LYS A 149 -14.83 17.40 17.45
N LYS A 150 -14.55 18.69 17.34
CA LYS A 150 -14.41 19.35 16.04
C LYS A 150 -13.03 19.11 15.42
N ASP A 151 -12.01 18.96 16.27
CA ASP A 151 -10.63 18.91 15.83
C ASP A 151 -10.15 17.46 15.64
N ASN A 152 -9.36 17.29 14.59
CA ASN A 152 -8.56 16.11 14.31
C ASN A 152 -7.53 15.85 15.42
N SER A 153 -7.00 14.62 15.49
CA SER A 153 -5.92 14.32 16.43
C SER A 153 -4.71 15.24 16.20
N PRO A 154 -4.08 15.78 17.26
CA PRO A 154 -2.85 16.57 17.12
C PRO A 154 -1.63 15.71 16.74
N VAL A 155 -1.73 14.39 16.90
CA VAL A 155 -0.64 13.42 16.71
C VAL A 155 -1.11 12.24 15.86
N LEU A 156 -0.18 11.49 15.28
CA LEU A 156 -0.46 10.27 14.53
C LEU A 156 -0.90 9.16 15.48
N LEU A 157 -2.00 8.52 15.16
CA LEU A 157 -2.60 7.46 15.97
C LEU A 157 -2.74 6.18 15.15
N GLU A 158 -2.89 5.06 15.85
CA GLU A 158 -3.18 3.77 15.25
C GLU A 158 -4.26 2.99 15.99
N ALA A 159 -4.97 2.14 15.24
CA ALA A 159 -5.96 1.21 15.77
C ALA A 159 -5.79 -0.18 15.14
N GLU A 160 -5.58 -1.17 15.99
CA GLU A 160 -5.53 -2.59 15.61
C GLU A 160 -6.93 -3.14 15.38
N ARG A 161 -7.16 -3.83 14.26
CA ARG A 161 -8.38 -4.58 13.94
C ARG A 161 -8.10 -5.82 13.12
N ASN A 162 -9.07 -6.73 13.09
CA ASN A 162 -8.95 -7.94 12.30
C ASN A 162 -9.71 -7.78 10.98
N ILE A 163 -9.16 -8.32 9.90
CA ILE A 163 -9.82 -8.37 8.60
C ILE A 163 -11.05 -9.27 8.67
N LEU A 164 -12.13 -8.86 8.01
CA LEU A 164 -13.34 -9.65 7.83
C LEU A 164 -13.40 -10.22 6.42
N SER A 165 -14.08 -11.36 6.27
CA SER A 165 -14.53 -11.79 4.95
C SER A 165 -15.56 -10.80 4.38
N ASN A 166 -15.65 -10.71 3.06
CA ASN A 166 -16.68 -9.89 2.40
C ASN A 166 -18.10 -10.31 2.82
N ASP A 167 -18.35 -11.59 3.05
CA ASP A 167 -19.64 -12.10 3.53
C ASP A 167 -19.98 -11.61 4.95
N GLU A 168 -19.02 -11.64 5.87
CA GLU A 168 -19.20 -11.09 7.22
C GLU A 168 -19.40 -9.58 7.17
N CYS A 169 -18.65 -8.89 6.29
CA CYS A 169 -18.81 -7.46 6.10
C CYS A 169 -20.20 -7.11 5.57
N GLN A 170 -20.68 -7.80 4.52
CA GLN A 170 -22.01 -7.59 3.95
C GLN A 170 -23.11 -7.83 4.98
N LYS A 171 -22.98 -8.89 5.79
CA LYS A 171 -23.95 -9.19 6.85
C LYS A 171 -24.01 -8.09 7.91
N ALA A 172 -22.87 -7.48 8.22
CA ALA A 172 -22.77 -6.45 9.26
C ALA A 172 -23.21 -5.05 8.76
N LEU A 173 -23.04 -4.76 7.46
CA LEU A 173 -23.46 -3.49 6.84
C LEU A 173 -24.88 -3.54 6.25
N GLU A 174 -25.50 -4.72 6.23
CA GLU A 174 -26.86 -4.96 5.76
C GLU A 174 -27.16 -4.29 4.41
N HIS A 175 -28.00 -3.26 4.39
CA HIS A 175 -28.44 -2.53 3.19
C HIS A 175 -27.72 -1.18 3.00
N ASP A 176 -26.88 -0.78 3.95
CA ASP A 176 -26.23 0.53 3.94
C ASP A 176 -25.01 0.57 3.00
N PHE A 177 -24.42 -0.60 2.72
CA PHE A 177 -23.25 -0.72 1.86
C PHE A 177 -23.15 -2.11 1.21
N GLU A 178 -22.73 -2.15 -0.06
CA GLU A 178 -22.45 -3.39 -0.79
C GLU A 178 -20.96 -3.74 -0.65
N ALA A 179 -20.64 -4.85 0.01
CA ALA A 179 -19.28 -5.31 0.25
C ALA A 179 -18.68 -6.00 -1.00
N LEU A 180 -18.53 -5.22 -2.08
CA LEU A 180 -17.92 -5.60 -3.35
C LEU A 180 -16.53 -6.26 -3.19
N GLU A 181 -16.09 -7.04 -4.17
CA GLU A 181 -14.73 -7.61 -4.19
C GLU A 181 -13.62 -6.53 -4.10
N SER A 182 -13.91 -5.31 -4.57
CA SER A 182 -13.01 -4.17 -4.48
C SER A 182 -12.89 -3.57 -3.08
N VAL A 183 -13.57 -4.11 -2.07
CA VAL A 183 -13.49 -3.64 -0.68
C VAL A 183 -12.95 -4.71 0.26
N VAL A 184 -12.36 -4.24 1.36
CA VAL A 184 -11.94 -5.04 2.51
C VAL A 184 -12.44 -4.34 3.76
N CYS A 185 -12.92 -5.13 4.73
CA CYS A 185 -13.47 -4.60 5.96
C CYS A 185 -12.70 -5.10 7.16
N THR A 186 -12.80 -4.38 8.26
CA THR A 186 -12.25 -4.81 9.55
C THR A 186 -13.30 -4.87 10.63
N THR A 187 -13.03 -5.62 11.70
CA THR A 187 -13.89 -5.71 12.88
C THR A 187 -14.23 -4.33 13.47
N SER A 188 -15.36 -4.26 14.19
CA SER A 188 -15.90 -3.02 14.73
C SER A 188 -15.26 -2.60 16.08
N GLY A 189 -15.67 -1.46 16.63
CA GLY A 189 -15.33 -0.95 17.97
C GLY A 189 -14.26 0.15 18.03
N LYS A 190 -13.43 0.27 16.99
CA LYS A 190 -12.44 1.34 16.73
C LYS A 190 -12.27 1.38 15.22
N GLY A 191 -12.02 2.55 14.66
CA GLY A 191 -11.96 2.70 13.22
C GLY A 191 -11.69 4.14 12.81
N PRO A 192 -11.64 4.39 11.49
CA PRO A 192 -11.47 5.73 10.94
C PRO A 192 -12.62 6.67 11.35
N CYS A 193 -12.36 7.97 11.27
CA CYS A 193 -13.36 9.03 11.39
C CYS A 193 -13.04 10.16 10.41
N ASP A 194 -13.73 11.30 10.49
CA ASP A 194 -13.41 12.48 9.68
C ASP A 194 -11.90 12.78 9.72
N GLY A 195 -11.29 12.97 8.55
CA GLY A 195 -9.85 13.18 8.39
C GLY A 195 -9.02 11.90 8.22
N ASP A 196 -9.61 10.72 8.40
CA ASP A 196 -8.96 9.41 8.15
C ASP A 196 -9.31 8.79 6.80
N ILE A 197 -10.27 9.35 6.04
CA ILE A 197 -10.54 8.91 4.66
C ILE A 197 -9.25 9.03 3.85
N GLY A 198 -8.91 7.99 3.09
CA GLY A 198 -7.68 7.90 2.30
C GLY A 198 -6.46 7.40 3.09
N ALA A 199 -6.54 7.25 4.41
CA ALA A 199 -5.43 6.75 5.22
C ALA A 199 -5.24 5.23 5.07
N PRO A 200 -4.04 4.69 5.37
CA PRO A 200 -3.73 3.29 5.12
C PRO A 200 -4.39 2.33 6.12
N LEU A 201 -4.79 1.17 5.60
CA LEU A 201 -4.88 -0.08 6.34
C LEU A 201 -3.61 -0.90 6.08
N ILE A 202 -2.86 -1.16 7.14
CA ILE A 202 -1.57 -1.83 7.10
C ILE A 202 -1.70 -3.28 7.57
N ILE A 203 -1.09 -4.19 6.82
CA ILE A 203 -0.85 -5.58 7.24
C ILE A 203 0.64 -5.81 7.44
N VAL A 204 0.99 -6.85 8.19
CA VAL A 204 2.39 -7.27 8.36
C VAL A 204 2.58 -8.66 7.77
N ARG A 205 3.50 -8.78 6.81
CA ARG A 205 3.92 -10.05 6.21
C ARG A 205 5.42 -10.20 6.44
N ASP A 206 5.81 -11.25 7.14
CA ASP A 206 7.22 -11.56 7.45
C ASP A 206 7.99 -10.39 8.08
N GLY A 207 7.31 -9.63 8.96
CA GLY A 207 7.87 -8.45 9.63
C GLY A 207 7.96 -7.20 8.76
N VAL A 208 7.43 -7.22 7.54
CA VAL A 208 7.37 -6.08 6.63
C VAL A 208 5.94 -5.55 6.56
N GLU A 209 5.79 -4.23 6.67
CA GLU A 209 4.51 -3.56 6.55
C GLU A 209 4.10 -3.37 5.09
N TYR A 210 2.85 -3.66 4.78
CA TYR A 210 2.25 -3.42 3.47
C TYR A 210 0.95 -2.63 3.62
N VAL A 211 0.72 -1.67 2.74
CA VAL A 211 -0.62 -1.09 2.58
C VAL A 211 -1.51 -2.06 1.81
N ALA A 212 -2.58 -2.50 2.46
CA ALA A 212 -3.55 -3.47 1.92
C ALA A 212 -4.93 -2.86 1.67
N GLY A 213 -5.23 -1.75 2.33
CA GLY A 213 -6.48 -1.01 2.13
C GLY A 213 -6.28 0.49 2.21
N VAL A 214 -7.24 1.23 1.66
CA VAL A 214 -7.37 2.68 1.74
C VAL A 214 -8.70 2.99 2.41
N SER A 215 -8.69 3.74 3.52
CA SER A 215 -9.90 4.03 4.31
C SER A 215 -10.94 4.81 3.51
N ILE A 216 -12.20 4.36 3.52
CA ILE A 216 -13.31 5.03 2.84
C ILE A 216 -14.55 5.22 3.71
N SER A 217 -14.61 4.59 4.89
CA SER A 217 -15.69 4.78 5.86
C SER A 217 -15.39 5.92 6.84
N GLU A 218 -16.35 6.82 7.04
CA GLU A 218 -16.32 7.87 8.09
C GLU A 218 -17.34 7.63 9.21
N TYR A 219 -18.32 6.74 9.01
CA TYR A 219 -19.41 6.48 9.96
C TYR A 219 -18.99 5.71 11.22
N THR A 220 -17.79 5.14 11.29
CA THR A 220 -17.34 4.30 12.40
C THR A 220 -17.15 5.05 13.72
N CYS A 221 -16.99 6.38 13.69
CA CYS A 221 -17.05 7.20 14.90
C CYS A 221 -18.47 7.64 15.29
N ALA A 222 -19.45 7.50 14.39
CA ALA A 222 -20.87 7.71 14.68
C ALA A 222 -21.53 6.43 15.23
N ASP A 223 -21.18 5.25 14.70
CA ASP A 223 -21.59 3.95 15.23
C ASP A 223 -20.42 2.96 15.29
N ILE A 224 -19.93 2.73 16.50
CA ILE A 224 -18.81 1.83 16.79
C ILE A 224 -19.14 0.36 16.56
N LYS A 225 -20.40 0.00 16.33
CA LYS A 225 -20.81 -1.39 16.10
C LYS A 225 -20.60 -1.82 14.65
N LEU A 226 -20.51 -0.86 13.74
CA LEU A 226 -20.29 -1.13 12.33
C LEU A 226 -18.81 -1.46 12.05
N PRO A 227 -18.53 -2.36 11.09
CA PRO A 227 -17.18 -2.59 10.62
C PRO A 227 -16.64 -1.34 9.92
N SER A 228 -15.31 -1.22 9.85
CA SER A 228 -14.66 -0.20 9.03
C SER A 228 -14.48 -0.73 7.61
N VAL A 229 -14.61 0.15 6.60
CA VAL A 229 -14.54 -0.23 5.19
C VAL A 229 -13.40 0.51 4.50
N TYR A 230 -12.67 -0.25 3.69
CA TYR A 230 -11.51 0.20 2.96
C TYR A 230 -11.61 -0.26 1.50
N SER A 231 -11.13 0.56 0.56
CA SER A 231 -10.85 0.09 -0.79
C SER A 231 -9.69 -0.91 -0.75
N ARG A 232 -9.88 -2.08 -1.36
CA ARG A 232 -8.91 -3.18 -1.38
C ARG A 232 -7.81 -2.89 -2.41
N VAL A 233 -6.57 -2.76 -1.95
CA VAL A 233 -5.42 -2.37 -2.81
C VAL A 233 -5.12 -3.42 -3.88
N SER A 234 -5.19 -4.70 -3.52
CA SER A 234 -4.92 -5.82 -4.44
C SER A 234 -5.92 -5.87 -5.61
N ALA A 235 -7.17 -5.44 -5.41
CA ALA A 235 -8.19 -5.36 -6.45
C ALA A 235 -7.86 -4.29 -7.50
N ALA A 236 -7.13 -3.23 -7.10
CA ALA A 236 -6.66 -2.16 -7.99
C ALA A 236 -5.21 -2.38 -8.47
N ARG A 237 -4.67 -3.60 -8.39
CA ARG A 237 -3.25 -3.88 -8.69
C ARG A 237 -2.80 -3.38 -10.07
N GLU A 238 -3.61 -3.57 -11.11
CA GLU A 238 -3.24 -3.19 -12.49
C GLU A 238 -3.20 -1.67 -12.66
N PHE A 239 -4.02 -0.96 -11.89
CA PHE A 239 -4.01 0.50 -11.83
C PHE A 239 -2.80 1.03 -11.06
N ILE A 240 -2.44 0.41 -9.92
CA ILE A 240 -1.38 0.92 -9.03
C ILE A 240 0.02 0.58 -9.55
N LYS A 241 0.23 -0.63 -10.10
CA LYS A 241 1.54 -1.16 -10.49
C LYS A 241 2.38 -0.23 -11.38
N PRO A 242 1.83 0.47 -12.38
CA PRO A 242 2.61 1.40 -13.21
C PRO A 242 3.26 2.55 -12.40
N PHE A 243 2.62 3.01 -11.32
CA PHE A 243 3.14 4.10 -10.49
C PHE A 243 4.26 3.68 -9.55
N LEU A 244 4.47 2.36 -9.36
CA LEU A 244 5.57 1.82 -8.57
C LEU A 244 6.86 1.70 -9.39
N ALA A 245 6.75 1.62 -10.71
CA ALA A 245 7.85 1.33 -11.63
C ALA A 245 8.74 2.54 -11.96
N ASP A 246 8.25 3.78 -11.76
CA ASP A 246 9.00 5.02 -12.02
C ASP A 246 10.06 5.35 -10.94
N THR A 247 10.52 4.33 -10.20
CA THR A 247 11.43 4.45 -9.07
C THR A 247 12.82 3.87 -9.28
N LEU A 248 13.07 3.21 -10.41
CA LEU A 248 14.45 2.99 -10.80
C LEU A 248 14.96 4.31 -11.41
N PRO A 249 16.13 4.83 -11.00
CA PRO A 249 16.86 5.71 -11.88
C PRO A 249 16.91 4.99 -13.22
N GLN A 250 16.39 5.59 -14.28
CA GLN A 250 16.79 5.17 -15.61
C GLN A 250 18.30 5.31 -15.61
N THR A 251 18.99 4.19 -15.34
CA THR A 251 20.43 4.12 -15.50
C THR A 251 20.60 4.55 -16.94
N PRO A 252 21.31 5.67 -17.22
CA PRO A 252 21.50 6.10 -18.59
C PRO A 252 21.98 4.87 -19.30
N SER A 253 21.21 4.39 -20.29
CA SER A 253 21.58 3.19 -21.03
C SER A 253 23.03 3.40 -21.44
N LEU A 254 23.95 2.73 -20.75
CA LEU A 254 25.32 2.71 -21.16
C LEU A 254 25.21 2.00 -22.48
N ARG A 255 25.29 2.77 -23.56
CA ARG A 255 25.34 2.27 -24.91
C ARG A 255 26.69 1.57 -25.00
N VAL A 256 26.76 0.38 -24.41
CA VAL A 256 27.87 -0.54 -24.59
C VAL A 256 27.92 -0.73 -26.09
N LYS A 257 28.97 -0.20 -26.72
CA LYS A 257 29.22 -0.48 -28.13
C LYS A 257 29.50 -1.97 -28.21
N ARG A 258 28.44 -2.75 -28.39
CA ARG A 258 28.54 -4.18 -28.69
C ARG A 258 29.23 -4.29 -30.03
N SER A 259 30.23 -5.16 -30.09
CA SER A 259 30.76 -5.58 -31.38
C SER A 259 29.63 -6.20 -32.22
N PRO A 260 29.73 -6.22 -33.55
CA PRO A 260 28.71 -6.86 -34.40
C PRO A 260 28.41 -8.31 -34.02
N LYS A 261 29.35 -9.00 -33.35
CA LYS A 261 29.17 -10.37 -32.86
C LYS A 261 28.33 -10.45 -31.57
N GLU A 262 28.51 -9.50 -30.65
CA GLU A 262 27.77 -9.45 -29.39
C GLU A 262 26.32 -9.00 -29.60
N ASP A 263 26.08 -8.17 -30.61
CA ASP A 263 24.73 -7.72 -30.96
C ASP A 263 23.88 -8.84 -31.59
N ILE A 264 24.52 -9.71 -32.38
CA ILE A 264 23.89 -10.92 -32.93
C ILE A 264 23.50 -11.89 -31.79
N CYS A 265 24.40 -12.12 -30.83
CA CYS A 265 24.10 -12.98 -29.68
C CYS A 265 22.95 -12.43 -28.84
N PHE A 266 22.92 -11.12 -28.59
CA PHE A 266 21.85 -10.51 -27.81
C PHE A 266 20.49 -10.65 -28.51
N ARG A 267 20.43 -10.37 -29.81
CA ARG A 267 19.18 -10.56 -30.59
C ARG A 267 18.73 -12.01 -30.67
N MET A 268 19.65 -12.96 -30.69
CA MET A 268 19.32 -14.40 -30.61
C MET A 268 18.71 -14.80 -29.26
N LEU A 269 18.99 -14.07 -28.18
CA LEU A 269 18.49 -14.37 -26.83
C LEU A 269 17.16 -13.68 -26.50
N THR A 270 16.71 -12.74 -27.35
CA THR A 270 15.52 -11.91 -27.08
C THR A 270 14.43 -12.03 -28.14
N GLU A 271 14.68 -12.75 -29.25
CA GLU A 271 13.69 -12.97 -30.32
C GLU A 271 13.39 -14.48 -30.43
N ASP A 272 12.17 -14.89 -30.06
CA ASP A 272 11.67 -16.28 -30.07
C ASP A 272 11.32 -16.82 -31.47
N ASP A 273 12.21 -16.65 -32.46
CA ASP A 273 11.99 -17.22 -33.80
C ASP A 273 13.26 -17.79 -34.44
N TRP A 274 13.55 -19.04 -34.10
CA TRP A 274 14.63 -19.84 -34.68
C TRP A 274 14.55 -19.98 -36.22
N ASN A 275 13.34 -19.96 -36.80
CA ASN A 275 13.17 -20.18 -38.25
C ASN A 275 13.58 -18.94 -39.07
N SER A 276 13.45 -17.75 -38.48
CA SER A 276 13.94 -16.50 -39.08
C SER A 276 15.48 -16.49 -39.21
N TRP A 277 16.20 -16.96 -38.17
CA TRP A 277 17.67 -17.05 -38.16
C TRP A 277 18.23 -18.11 -39.13
N ARG A 278 17.53 -19.23 -39.31
CA ARG A 278 17.93 -20.28 -40.28
C ARG A 278 17.97 -19.74 -41.72
N THR A 279 17.12 -18.77 -42.01
CA THR A 279 17.00 -18.12 -43.32
C THR A 279 17.99 -16.96 -43.49
N ALA A 280 18.43 -16.33 -42.40
CA ALA A 280 19.45 -15.27 -42.42
C ALA A 280 20.88 -15.83 -42.60
N LEU A 281 21.16 -17.04 -42.09
CA LEU A 281 22.49 -17.68 -42.15
C LEU A 281 22.77 -18.45 -43.46
N LYS A 282 21.98 -18.22 -44.52
CA LYS A 282 22.04 -18.89 -45.84
C LYS A 282 23.48 -19.26 -46.26
N GLY A 283 23.85 -20.52 -46.05
CA GLY A 283 24.98 -21.16 -46.72
C GLY A 283 26.23 -21.46 -45.89
N ARG A 284 26.28 -21.15 -44.58
CA ARG A 284 27.33 -21.72 -43.71
C ARG A 284 26.75 -22.91 -42.96
N MET A 285 27.33 -24.09 -43.13
CA MET A 285 27.01 -25.28 -42.32
C MET A 285 26.98 -24.86 -40.85
N LEU A 286 25.78 -24.77 -40.28
CA LEU A 286 25.58 -24.49 -38.87
C LEU A 286 26.14 -25.69 -38.10
N SER A 287 27.29 -25.51 -37.46
CA SER A 287 27.87 -26.55 -36.62
C SER A 287 26.90 -26.90 -35.50
N LYS A 288 26.86 -28.17 -35.08
CA LYS A 288 26.08 -28.62 -33.91
C LYS A 288 26.31 -27.74 -32.67
N LYS A 289 27.48 -27.10 -32.57
CA LYS A 289 27.82 -26.16 -31.50
C LYS A 289 26.95 -24.90 -31.50
N LEU A 290 26.59 -24.34 -32.67
CA LEU A 290 25.80 -23.10 -32.71
C LEU A 290 24.34 -23.36 -32.28
N LYS A 291 23.79 -24.52 -32.68
CA LYS A 291 22.48 -24.97 -32.20
C LYS A 291 22.50 -25.21 -30.69
N ALA A 292 23.56 -25.85 -30.16
CA ALA A 292 23.71 -26.05 -28.72
C ALA A 292 23.80 -24.73 -27.93
N VAL A 293 24.43 -23.69 -28.47
CA VAL A 293 24.48 -22.36 -27.83
C VAL A 293 23.11 -21.69 -27.83
N PHE A 294 22.34 -21.79 -28.91
CA PHE A 294 20.97 -21.28 -28.97
C PHE A 294 20.04 -22.03 -28.00
N ASP A 295 20.10 -23.36 -28.01
CA ASP A 295 19.32 -24.21 -27.10
C ASP A 295 19.68 -23.90 -25.62
N ALA A 296 20.96 -23.67 -25.31
CA ALA A 296 21.39 -23.26 -23.98
C ALA A 296 20.93 -21.83 -23.61
N GLY A 297 20.88 -20.91 -24.58
CA GLY A 297 20.35 -19.55 -24.39
C GLY A 297 18.87 -19.54 -24.06
N ILE A 298 18.07 -20.35 -24.77
CA ILE A 298 16.66 -20.61 -24.43
C ILE A 298 16.54 -21.22 -23.05
N GLN A 299 17.43 -22.15 -22.69
CA GLN A 299 17.38 -22.77 -21.37
C GLN A 299 17.70 -21.78 -20.24
N VAL A 300 18.62 -20.83 -20.44
CA VAL A 300 18.89 -19.74 -19.49
C VAL A 300 17.71 -18.77 -19.40
N ALA A 301 17.08 -18.43 -20.53
CA ALA A 301 15.87 -17.59 -20.56
C ALA A 301 14.70 -18.29 -19.85
N ALA A 302 14.51 -19.59 -20.12
CA ALA A 302 13.53 -20.42 -19.44
C ALA A 302 13.85 -20.59 -17.96
N GLU A 303 15.12 -20.68 -17.54
CA GLU A 303 15.49 -20.70 -16.12
C GLU A 303 15.24 -19.34 -15.45
N LEU A 304 15.44 -18.22 -16.14
CA LEU A 304 15.06 -16.88 -15.66
C LEU A 304 13.53 -16.73 -15.55
N ASP A 305 12.77 -17.33 -16.47
CA ASP A 305 11.30 -17.39 -16.43
C ASP A 305 10.76 -18.44 -15.44
N MET A 306 11.52 -19.50 -15.14
CA MET A 306 11.18 -20.51 -14.13
C MET A 306 11.59 -20.07 -12.71
N VAL A 307 12.56 -19.16 -12.57
CA VAL A 307 12.83 -18.47 -11.30
C VAL A 307 11.70 -17.47 -10.96
N THR A 308 10.86 -17.08 -11.93
CA THR A 308 9.63 -16.32 -11.68
C THR A 308 8.36 -17.18 -11.62
N ALA A 309 8.49 -18.51 -11.77
CA ALA A 309 7.38 -19.46 -11.72
C ALA A 309 7.77 -20.75 -10.96
N ASN A 310 7.99 -20.65 -9.63
CA ASN A 310 7.86 -21.78 -8.71
C ASN A 310 7.86 -21.32 -7.24
N ASP A 311 6.66 -21.10 -6.71
CA ASP A 311 6.19 -21.36 -5.33
C ASP A 311 4.67 -21.21 -5.48
N GLU A 312 3.80 -22.21 -5.43
CA GLU A 312 3.65 -23.41 -4.58
C GLU A 312 3.05 -24.54 -5.47
N GLY A 313 3.39 -25.82 -5.40
CA GLY A 313 3.45 -26.71 -4.25
C GLY A 313 2.46 -27.86 -4.50
N HIS A 314 2.94 -29.08 -4.83
CA HIS A 314 2.31 -30.35 -4.44
C HIS A 314 3.33 -31.50 -4.55
N SER A 315 3.18 -32.43 -3.61
CA SER A 315 4.11 -33.46 -3.15
C SER A 315 4.52 -34.49 -4.20
N ILE A 316 5.83 -34.85 -4.23
CA ILE A 316 6.26 -36.21 -4.59
C ILE A 316 7.40 -36.64 -3.64
N GLN A 317 7.16 -37.79 -3.04
CA GLN A 317 8.00 -38.49 -2.08
C GLN A 317 9.44 -38.71 -2.57
N ARG A 318 10.40 -38.56 -1.66
CA ARG A 318 11.74 -39.13 -1.80
C ARG A 318 11.64 -40.65 -1.65
N THR A 319 11.73 -41.40 -2.74
CA THR A 319 12.23 -42.78 -2.71
C THR A 319 13.61 -42.83 -3.34
N ARG A 320 14.54 -43.22 -2.47
CA ARG A 320 15.95 -43.51 -2.68
C ARG A 320 16.10 -44.64 -3.69
N ALA A 321 16.98 -44.48 -4.68
CA ALA A 321 17.58 -45.60 -5.38
C ALA A 321 19.07 -45.32 -5.59
N SER A 322 19.93 -45.95 -4.78
CA SER A 322 21.22 -46.50 -5.24
C SER A 322 21.85 -47.38 -4.17
N ARG A 323 22.11 -48.62 -4.59
CA ARG A 323 22.93 -49.69 -3.99
C ARG A 323 22.35 -50.44 -2.79
#